data_AF-S9Q598-F1
#
_entry.id   AF-S9Q598-F1
#
_cell.length_a   1.000
_cell.length_b   1.000
_cell.length_c   1.000
_cell.angle_alpha   90.00
_cell.angle_beta   90.00
_cell.angle_gamma   90.00
#
_symmetry.space_group_name_H-M   'P 1'
#
loop_
_entity.id
_entity.type
_entity.pdbx_description
1 polymer ?
#
loop_
_entity_poly.entity_id
_entity_poly.type
_entity_poly.pdbx_seq_one_letter_code
_entity_poly.pdbx_strand_id
1 'polypeptide(L)'
;MNRSASILIQAGFNSRLAAIKAVTDTAATFTTGAELRAWLRSPGLAVWSAQPNWPTVETREIWLKFIQEFAPSDNRTWGRREYLGNVQWFTAPAPPGTPVSLFHRNGQPLVLAPDGRAIGKLQHPLNPNARGLVRANVAQNVAHLDLSYLGPDDLWTN
;
A
#
# COMPACT_ATOMS: atom_id res chain seq x y z
N MET A 1 12.44 33.63 -6.34
CA MET A 1 12.23 32.38 -7.11
C MET A 1 11.63 31.35 -6.16
N ASN A 2 10.53 30.68 -6.51
CA ASN A 2 9.88 29.71 -5.62
C ASN A 2 10.73 28.43 -5.52
N ARG A 3 11.25 28.12 -4.32
CA ARG A 3 12.17 26.99 -4.08
C ARG A 3 11.56 25.65 -4.49
N SER A 4 10.29 25.42 -4.18
CA SER A 4 9.58 24.18 -4.53
C SER A 4 9.44 24.03 -6.04
N ALA A 5 9.19 25.13 -6.76
CA ALA A 5 9.15 25.10 -8.23
C ALA A 5 10.51 24.75 -8.84
N SER A 6 11.61 25.27 -8.28
CA SER A 6 12.97 24.89 -8.70
C SER A 6 13.25 23.40 -8.49
N ILE A 7 12.86 22.85 -7.33
CA ILE A 7 13.03 21.43 -7.02
C ILE A 7 12.20 20.54 -7.96
N LEU A 8 10.98 20.96 -8.30
CA LEU A 8 10.12 20.24 -9.25
C LEU A 8 10.75 20.17 -10.65
N ILE A 9 11.35 21.27 -11.11
CA ILE A 9 12.09 21.32 -12.38
C ILE A 9 13.34 20.43 -12.32
N GLN A 10 14.11 20.52 -11.24
CA GLN A 10 15.29 19.68 -11.02
C GLN A 10 14.96 18.19 -10.94
N ALA A 11 13.75 17.84 -10.52
CA ALA A 11 13.25 16.47 -10.48
C ALA A 11 12.81 15.93 -11.85
N GLY A 12 12.87 16.72 -12.93
CA GLY A 12 12.56 16.29 -14.30
C GLY A 12 11.27 16.86 -14.89
N PHE A 13 10.55 17.73 -14.16
CA PHE A 13 9.36 18.37 -14.74
C PHE A 13 9.75 19.51 -15.68
N ASN A 14 9.78 19.22 -16.98
CA ASN A 14 10.29 20.08 -18.05
C ASN A 14 9.33 21.21 -18.47
N SER A 15 8.66 21.87 -17.52
CA SER A 15 7.91 23.11 -17.78
C SER A 15 7.95 24.05 -16.59
N ARG A 16 8.68 25.16 -16.74
CA ARG A 16 8.84 26.17 -15.69
C ARG A 16 7.51 26.85 -15.33
N LEU A 17 6.71 27.22 -16.33
CA LEU A 17 5.43 27.90 -16.10
C LEU A 17 4.46 26.99 -15.34
N ALA A 18 4.34 25.74 -15.78
CA ALA A 18 3.50 24.76 -15.12
C ALA A 18 4.02 24.40 -13.72
N ALA A 19 5.35 24.37 -13.51
CA ALA A 19 5.94 24.09 -12.20
C ALA A 19 5.56 25.16 -11.18
N ILE A 20 5.66 26.43 -11.57
CA ILE A 20 5.27 27.56 -10.73
C ILE A 20 3.76 27.51 -10.44
N LYS A 21 2.95 27.26 -11.46
CA LYS A 21 1.49 27.15 -11.30
C LYS A 21 1.11 26.01 -10.36
N ALA A 22 1.68 24.82 -10.54
CA ALA A 22 1.38 23.66 -9.72
C ALA A 22 1.68 23.92 -8.24
N VAL A 23 2.87 24.47 -7.95
CA VAL A 23 3.26 24.82 -6.59
C VAL A 23 2.38 25.92 -5.98
N THR A 24 1.96 26.90 -6.78
CA THR A 24 1.14 28.03 -6.32
C THR A 24 -0.29 27.58 -6.01
N ASP A 25 -0.93 26.87 -6.94
CA ASP A 25 -2.32 26.42 -6.82
C ASP A 25 -2.50 25.45 -5.66
N THR A 26 -1.51 24.60 -5.37
CA THR A 26 -1.57 23.66 -4.25
C THR A 26 -0.90 24.17 -2.98
N ALA A 27 -0.42 25.41 -2.96
CA ALA A 27 0.36 25.99 -1.86
C ALA A 27 1.50 25.06 -1.37
N ALA A 28 2.25 24.46 -2.30
CA ALA A 28 3.29 23.49 -1.95
C ALA A 28 4.49 24.17 -1.29
N THR A 29 5.00 23.57 -0.20
CA THR A 29 6.09 24.14 0.62
C THR A 29 7.31 23.24 0.74
N PHE A 30 7.42 22.20 -0.09
CA PHE A 30 8.53 21.25 -0.02
C PHE A 30 9.88 21.90 -0.35
N THR A 31 10.89 21.54 0.41
CA THR A 31 12.27 22.02 0.34
C THR A 31 13.29 20.91 0.08
N THR A 32 12.85 19.65 0.16
CA THR A 32 13.66 18.45 -0.09
C THR A 32 12.98 17.50 -1.10
N GLY A 33 13.75 16.57 -1.68
CA GLY A 33 13.21 15.53 -2.55
C GLY A 33 12.31 14.52 -1.82
N ALA A 34 12.46 14.34 -0.50
CA ALA A 34 11.56 13.50 0.29
C ALA A 34 10.19 14.17 0.46
N GLU A 35 10.17 15.47 0.77
CA GLU A 35 8.94 16.27 0.86
C GLU A 35 8.24 16.42 -0.49
N LEU A 36 9.00 16.58 -1.60
CA LEU A 36 8.45 16.53 -2.96
C LEU A 36 7.69 15.23 -3.19
N ARG A 37 8.30 14.08 -2.88
CA ARG A 37 7.65 12.76 -3.05
C ARG A 37 6.42 12.60 -2.17
N ALA A 38 6.42 13.15 -0.96
CA ALA A 38 5.24 13.15 -0.09
C ALA A 38 4.11 14.01 -0.68
N TRP A 39 4.44 15.21 -1.16
CA TRP A 39 3.49 16.10 -1.82
C TRP A 39 2.90 15.49 -3.11
N LEU A 40 3.73 14.84 -3.93
CA LEU A 40 3.30 14.14 -5.15
C LEU A 40 2.28 13.03 -4.88
N ARG A 41 2.25 12.48 -3.65
CA ARG A 41 1.32 11.43 -3.20
C ARG A 41 0.15 11.98 -2.39
N SER A 42 0.07 13.29 -2.21
CA SER A 42 -0.97 13.88 -1.37
C SER A 42 -2.35 13.78 -2.03
N PRO A 43 -3.43 13.52 -1.27
CA PRO A 43 -4.78 13.56 -1.80
C PRO A 43 -5.14 14.91 -2.43
N GLY A 44 -4.61 16.01 -1.86
CA GLY A 44 -4.80 17.36 -2.41
C GLY A 44 -4.27 17.50 -3.83
N LEU A 45 -3.08 16.98 -4.12
CA LEU A 45 -2.54 17.01 -5.48
C LEU A 45 -3.33 16.11 -6.44
N ALA A 46 -3.87 14.99 -5.97
CA ALA A 46 -4.70 14.11 -6.79
C ALA A 46 -5.97 14.82 -7.29
N VAL A 47 -6.61 15.63 -6.44
CA VAL A 47 -7.79 16.44 -6.82
C VAL A 47 -7.43 17.47 -7.90
N TRP A 48 -6.30 18.16 -7.76
CA TRP A 48 -5.81 19.09 -8.78
C TRP A 48 -5.46 18.38 -10.09
N SER A 49 -4.78 17.24 -10.01
CA SER A 49 -4.35 16.45 -11.18
C SER A 49 -5.51 15.78 -11.93
N ALA A 50 -6.71 15.71 -11.34
CA ALA A 50 -7.92 15.23 -12.00
C ALA A 50 -8.56 16.29 -12.92
N GLN A 51 -8.22 17.58 -12.75
CA GLN A 51 -8.77 18.64 -13.59
C GLN A 51 -8.21 18.55 -15.01
N PRO A 52 -9.05 18.74 -16.05
CA PRO A 52 -8.66 18.51 -17.44
C PRO A 52 -7.59 19.49 -17.94
N ASN A 53 -7.61 20.73 -17.43
CA ASN A 53 -6.80 21.83 -17.93
C ASN A 53 -5.64 22.22 -17.00
N TRP A 54 -5.31 21.36 -16.04
CA TRP A 54 -4.32 21.63 -15.00
C TRP A 54 -3.06 20.75 -15.15
N PRO A 55 -1.84 21.27 -14.95
CA PRO A 55 -1.49 22.65 -14.56
C PRO A 55 -1.78 23.68 -15.64
N THR A 56 -1.50 23.36 -16.90
CA THR A 56 -2.00 24.09 -18.07
C THR A 56 -2.48 23.09 -19.11
N VAL A 57 -3.25 23.52 -20.10
CA VAL A 57 -3.73 22.66 -21.19
C VAL A 57 -2.55 22.04 -21.94
N GLU A 58 -1.54 22.84 -22.26
CA GLU A 58 -0.39 22.45 -23.10
C GLU A 58 0.55 21.48 -22.38
N THR A 59 0.60 21.56 -21.04
CA THR A 59 1.55 20.79 -20.21
C THR A 59 0.89 19.64 -19.48
N ARG A 60 -0.43 19.46 -19.66
CA ARG A 60 -1.25 18.44 -19.01
C ARG A 60 -0.68 17.04 -19.18
N GLU A 61 -0.37 16.66 -20.42
CA GLU A 61 0.18 15.33 -20.71
C GLU A 61 1.56 15.12 -20.10
N ILE A 62 2.41 16.15 -20.15
CA ILE A 62 3.76 16.12 -19.56
C ILE A 62 3.65 15.98 -18.04
N TRP A 63 2.72 16.69 -17.42
CA TRP A 63 2.43 16.59 -16.00
C TRP A 63 1.98 15.17 -15.61
N LEU A 64 1.04 14.58 -16.36
CA LEU A 64 0.57 13.22 -16.11
C LEU A 64 1.70 12.18 -16.21
N LYS A 65 2.54 12.28 -17.24
CA LYS A 65 3.70 11.39 -17.41
C LYS A 65 4.68 11.57 -16.25
N PHE A 66 4.99 12.81 -15.89
CA PHE A 66 5.85 13.13 -14.77
C PHE A 66 5.32 12.52 -13.46
N ILE A 67 4.06 12.76 -13.08
CA ILE A 67 3.53 12.21 -11.83
C ILE A 67 3.42 10.68 -11.86
N GLN A 68 3.32 10.04 -13.02
CA GLN A 68 3.36 8.58 -13.15
C GLN A 68 4.74 8.01 -12.84
N GLU A 69 5.84 8.71 -13.17
CA GLU A 69 7.20 8.30 -12.79
C GLU A 69 7.41 8.32 -11.26
N PHE A 70 6.65 9.17 -10.57
CA PHE A 70 6.66 9.30 -9.11
C PHE A 70 5.48 8.63 -8.42
N ALA A 71 4.54 8.10 -9.19
CA ALA A 71 3.54 7.19 -8.67
C ALA A 71 4.29 6.10 -7.93
N PRO A 72 3.79 5.61 -6.78
CA PRO A 72 4.39 4.45 -6.17
C PRO A 72 4.48 3.41 -7.28
N SER A 73 5.70 3.03 -7.63
CA SER A 73 5.87 1.72 -8.22
C SER A 73 5.16 0.82 -7.20
N ASP A 74 4.13 0.08 -7.60
CA ASP A 74 3.62 -1.07 -6.83
C ASP A 74 4.71 -2.19 -6.74
N ASN A 75 5.98 -1.78 -6.72
CA ASN A 75 7.24 -2.49 -6.87
C ASN A 75 8.13 -2.20 -5.64
N ARG A 76 7.58 -2.33 -4.43
CA ARG A 76 8.45 -2.92 -3.40
C ARG A 76 8.68 -4.34 -3.88
N THR A 77 9.94 -4.74 -4.03
CA THR A 77 10.31 -6.12 -4.37
C THR A 77 9.47 -7.05 -3.50
N TRP A 78 8.66 -7.90 -4.13
CA TRP A 78 7.84 -8.84 -3.40
C TRP A 78 8.78 -9.77 -2.63
N GLY A 79 8.71 -9.67 -1.31
CA GLY A 79 9.45 -10.55 -0.42
C GLY A 79 8.56 -11.72 -0.06
N ARG A 80 9.10 -12.95 -0.14
CA ARG A 80 8.48 -14.11 0.49
C ARG A 80 8.91 -14.15 1.95
N ARG A 81 7.94 -14.24 2.85
CA ARG A 81 8.15 -14.38 4.30
C ARG A 81 7.31 -15.54 4.80
N GLU A 82 7.89 -16.35 5.66
CA GLU A 82 7.22 -17.46 6.32
C GLU A 82 6.99 -17.08 7.79
N TYR A 83 5.81 -17.41 8.31
CA TYR A 83 5.44 -17.14 9.68
C TYR A 83 4.74 -18.33 10.31
N LEU A 84 4.83 -18.40 11.64
CA LEU A 84 3.98 -19.24 12.46
C LEU A 84 2.98 -18.36 13.20
N GLY A 85 1.69 -18.60 12.95
CA GLY A 85 0.60 -17.85 13.55
C GLY A 85 -0.10 -18.64 14.64
N ASN A 86 -0.11 -18.14 15.88
CA ASN A 86 -0.91 -18.74 16.95
C ASN A 86 -2.40 -18.57 16.66
N VAL A 87 -3.16 -19.64 16.81
CA VAL A 87 -4.61 -19.63 16.55
C VAL A 87 -5.37 -20.11 17.77
N GLN A 88 -6.40 -19.37 18.12
CA GLN A 88 -7.41 -19.78 19.07
C GLN A 88 -8.59 -20.36 18.27
N TRP A 89 -8.80 -21.67 18.37
CA TRP A 89 -9.88 -22.34 17.67
C TRP A 89 -11.23 -22.13 18.37
N PHE A 90 -12.28 -21.92 17.58
CA PHE A 90 -13.67 -21.89 18.05
C PHE A 90 -14.30 -23.28 18.02
N THR A 91 -13.78 -24.15 17.15
CA THR A 91 -14.21 -25.54 16.98
C THR A 91 -13.00 -26.47 17.08
N ALA A 92 -13.19 -27.77 16.94
CA ALA A 92 -12.06 -28.67 16.77
C ALA A 92 -11.20 -28.21 15.56
N PRO A 93 -9.86 -28.18 15.70
CA PRO A 93 -8.97 -27.81 14.59
C PRO A 93 -9.09 -28.81 13.44
N ALA A 94 -8.96 -28.32 12.21
CA ALA A 94 -8.84 -29.18 11.05
C ALA A 94 -7.51 -29.97 11.08
N PRO A 95 -7.39 -31.09 10.34
CA PRO A 95 -6.14 -31.84 10.28
C PRO A 95 -4.96 -30.99 9.79
N PRO A 96 -3.71 -31.27 10.24
CA PRO A 96 -2.52 -30.64 9.71
C PRO A 96 -2.45 -30.68 8.18
N GLY A 97 -1.96 -29.60 7.57
CA GLY A 97 -1.90 -29.43 6.11
C GLY A 97 -3.19 -28.94 5.47
N THR A 98 -4.31 -28.87 6.21
CA THR A 98 -5.58 -28.36 5.67
C THR A 98 -5.45 -26.87 5.32
N PRO A 99 -5.79 -26.44 4.09
CA PRO A 99 -5.78 -25.03 3.73
C PRO A 99 -6.92 -24.28 4.43
N VAL A 100 -6.60 -23.10 4.93
CA VAL A 100 -7.57 -22.19 5.58
C VAL A 100 -7.40 -20.79 4.99
N SER A 101 -8.43 -19.96 5.09
CA SER A 101 -8.36 -18.56 4.67
C SER A 101 -8.26 -17.64 5.88
N LEU A 102 -7.52 -16.54 5.75
CA LEU A 102 -7.48 -15.48 6.76
C LEU A 102 -8.38 -14.33 6.30
N PHE A 103 -9.23 -13.84 7.20
CA PHE A 103 -10.17 -12.77 6.87
C PHE A 103 -10.27 -11.77 8.02
N HIS A 104 -10.23 -10.49 7.70
CA HIS A 104 -10.38 -9.42 8.67
C HIS A 104 -11.86 -9.02 8.78
N ARG A 105 -12.49 -9.22 9.94
CA ARG A 105 -13.89 -8.80 10.21
C ARG A 105 -13.97 -8.04 11.51
N ASN A 106 -14.48 -6.80 11.50
CA ASN A 106 -14.68 -5.96 12.68
C ASN A 106 -13.42 -5.84 13.58
N GLY A 107 -12.24 -5.64 13.00
CA GLY A 107 -10.99 -5.55 13.77
C GLY A 107 -10.38 -6.91 14.18
N GLN A 108 -11.03 -8.04 13.83
CA GLN A 108 -10.61 -9.38 14.25
C GLN A 108 -10.07 -10.19 13.07
N PRO A 109 -8.86 -10.77 13.18
CA PRO A 109 -8.31 -11.67 12.17
C PRO A 109 -8.86 -13.09 12.36
N LEU A 110 -9.88 -13.44 11.58
CA LEU A 110 -10.56 -14.73 11.62
C LEU A 110 -9.87 -15.76 10.71
N VAL A 111 -9.91 -17.01 11.14
CA VAL A 111 -9.53 -18.18 10.36
C VAL A 111 -10.80 -18.82 9.83
N LEU A 112 -10.91 -18.95 8.52
CA LEU A 112 -12.06 -19.50 7.83
C LEU A 112 -11.75 -20.86 7.23
N ALA A 113 -12.70 -21.78 7.34
CA ALA A 113 -12.72 -23.03 6.59
C ALA A 113 -12.98 -22.77 5.08
N PRO A 114 -12.74 -23.75 4.20
CA PRO A 114 -12.99 -23.60 2.76
C PRO A 114 -14.44 -23.23 2.38
N ASP A 115 -15.40 -23.54 3.25
CA ASP A 115 -16.81 -23.17 3.09
C ASP A 115 -17.13 -21.74 3.59
N GLY A 116 -16.12 -21.00 4.06
CA GLY A 116 -16.25 -19.63 4.56
C GLY A 116 -16.67 -19.52 6.03
N ARG A 117 -16.88 -20.64 6.75
CA ARG A 117 -17.21 -20.60 8.17
C ARG A 117 -16.00 -20.20 9.01
N ALA A 118 -16.21 -19.34 10.01
CA ALA A 118 -15.17 -19.02 10.98
C ALA A 118 -14.96 -20.20 11.94
N ILE A 119 -13.73 -20.73 11.95
CA ILE A 119 -13.32 -21.88 12.76
C ILE A 119 -12.30 -21.51 13.84
N GLY A 120 -11.72 -20.31 13.76
CA GLY A 120 -10.83 -19.79 14.77
C GLY A 120 -10.50 -18.33 14.58
N LYS A 121 -9.62 -17.84 15.44
CA LYS A 121 -9.09 -16.48 15.43
C LYS A 121 -7.57 -16.52 15.54
N LEU A 122 -6.89 -15.80 14.66
CA LEU A 122 -5.46 -15.59 14.75
C LEU A 122 -5.16 -14.66 15.93
N GLN A 123 -4.17 -14.99 16.74
CA GLN A 123 -3.83 -14.19 17.92
C GLN A 123 -2.93 -12.99 17.60
N HIS A 124 -2.39 -12.93 16.39
CA HIS A 124 -1.58 -11.82 15.92
C HIS A 124 -2.40 -10.93 14.96
N PRO A 125 -2.36 -9.59 15.09
CA PRO A 125 -3.08 -8.68 14.20
C PRO A 125 -2.57 -8.77 12.76
N LEU A 126 -3.50 -8.97 11.83
CA LEU A 126 -3.23 -8.84 10.39
C LEU A 126 -3.14 -7.37 10.02
N ASN A 127 -2.13 -7.02 9.22
CA ASN A 127 -2.03 -5.72 8.60
C ASN A 127 -3.21 -5.49 7.62
N PRO A 128 -4.17 -4.59 7.93
CA PRO A 128 -5.33 -4.37 7.06
C PRO A 128 -4.96 -3.70 5.74
N ASN A 129 -3.76 -3.13 5.64
CA ASN A 129 -3.23 -2.49 4.45
C ASN A 129 -2.30 -3.42 3.65
N ALA A 130 -2.15 -4.69 4.05
CA ALA A 130 -1.34 -5.65 3.32
C ALA A 130 -1.85 -5.82 1.88
N ARG A 131 -0.94 -5.68 0.90
CA ARG A 131 -1.25 -5.77 -0.54
C ARG A 131 -0.72 -7.04 -1.21
N GLY A 132 -0.29 -8.03 -0.42
CA GLY A 132 0.26 -9.29 -0.90
C GLY A 132 -0.71 -10.46 -0.87
N LEU A 133 -0.21 -11.63 -1.26
CA LEU A 133 -0.93 -12.90 -1.17
C LEU A 133 -0.49 -13.65 0.09
N VAL A 134 -1.46 -14.11 0.88
CA VAL A 134 -1.22 -15.01 2.02
C VAL A 134 -1.74 -16.40 1.71
N ARG A 135 -0.92 -17.41 1.97
CA ARG A 135 -1.32 -18.82 2.04
C ARG A 135 -1.23 -19.27 3.48
N ALA A 136 -2.29 -19.90 3.99
CA ALA A 136 -2.35 -20.43 5.34
C ALA A 136 -2.74 -21.90 5.33
N ASN A 137 -2.01 -22.72 6.08
CA ASN A 137 -2.38 -24.12 6.34
C ASN A 137 -2.32 -24.40 7.84
N VAL A 138 -3.11 -25.36 8.33
CA VAL A 138 -2.97 -25.85 9.71
C VAL A 138 -1.59 -26.50 9.87
N ALA A 139 -0.81 -26.08 10.87
CA ALA A 139 0.53 -26.61 11.09
C ALA A 139 0.49 -28.03 11.70
N GLN A 140 1.64 -28.69 11.75
CA GLN A 140 1.79 -30.00 12.43
C GLN A 140 1.41 -29.92 13.91
N ASN A 141 1.84 -28.85 14.58
CA ASN A 141 1.26 -28.46 15.86
C ASN A 141 0.00 -27.66 15.57
N VAL A 142 -1.16 -28.29 15.79
CA VAL A 142 -2.48 -27.72 15.51
C VAL A 142 -2.79 -26.42 16.28
N ALA A 143 -1.98 -26.03 17.27
CA ALA A 143 -2.08 -24.71 17.90
C ALA A 143 -1.61 -23.54 16.99
N HIS A 144 -1.01 -23.86 15.84
CA HIS A 144 -0.45 -22.88 14.91
C HIS A 144 -0.96 -23.04 13.48
N LEU A 145 -0.78 -21.97 12.71
CA LEU A 145 -0.87 -21.96 11.25
C LEU A 145 0.51 -21.74 10.64
N ASP A 146 0.81 -22.48 9.59
CA ASP A 146 1.93 -22.21 8.69
C ASP A 146 1.48 -21.18 7.66
N LEU A 147 2.13 -20.02 7.65
CA LEU A 147 1.74 -18.87 6.84
C LEU A 147 2.87 -18.48 5.88
N SER A 148 2.58 -18.48 4.60
CA SER A 148 3.47 -17.96 3.56
C SER A 148 2.88 -16.68 2.99
N TYR A 149 3.56 -15.56 3.17
CA TYR A 149 3.16 -14.28 2.63
C TYR A 149 4.13 -13.85 1.54
N LEU A 150 3.57 -13.49 0.39
CA LEU A 150 4.31 -12.91 -0.71
C LEU A 150 3.76 -11.51 -0.95
N GLY A 151 4.56 -10.49 -0.65
CA GLY A 151 4.10 -9.13 -0.82
C GLY A 151 5.13 -8.04 -0.51
N PRO A 152 4.75 -6.80 -0.82
CA PRO A 152 5.62 -5.63 -0.69
C PRO A 152 5.95 -5.26 0.77
N ASP A 153 5.03 -5.56 1.69
CA ASP A 153 5.05 -5.12 3.09
C ASP A 153 5.11 -6.32 4.05
N ASP A 154 4.96 -6.11 5.36
CA ASP A 154 4.80 -7.21 6.31
C ASP A 154 3.32 -7.64 6.40
N LEU A 155 3.08 -8.92 6.69
CA LEU A 155 1.76 -9.47 6.97
C LEU A 155 1.20 -8.96 8.31
N TRP A 156 2.10 -8.65 9.26
CA TRP A 156 1.74 -8.17 10.60
C TRP A 156 1.74 -6.65 10.70
N THR A 157 0.94 -6.13 11.61
CA THR A 157 1.11 -4.75 12.06
C THR A 157 2.27 -4.69 13.06
N ASN A 158 3.28 -3.86 12.80
CA ASN A 158 4.31 -3.50 13.78
C ASN A 158 3.73 -2.76 14.99
#